data_AF-A0A553RFN6-F1
#
_entry.id   AF-A0A553RFN6-F1
#
_cell.length_a   1.000
_cell.length_b   1.000
_cell.length_c   1.000
_cell.angle_alpha   90.00
_cell.angle_beta   90.00
_cell.angle_gamma   90.00
#
_symmetry.space_group_name_H-M   'P 1'
#
loop_
_entity.id
_entity.type
_entity.pdbx_description
1 polymer ?
#
loop_
_entity_poly.entity_id
_entity_poly.type
_entity_poly.pdbx_seq_one_letter_code
_entity_poly.pdbx_strand_id
1 'polypeptide(L)'
;MGDYLVVGVHTDEEIAKHKGPPVFTQEERYKMIRAIKWVDEIVEGAPYVTTLETLDKYNCDFCVHGDDITLTVDGKDTYDEVKRMDRYRECKRTQGVSTTDLVGRMLLLTKAHHSNIVSITDNAAYQVHTDNFGKGPKGHSPWTGVSQFLQTSQKIIQFASGKEPQPGDTIIYVAGAFDLFHIGHVDFLETVHKQAVKPYVIVGLHFDQEVNRYKAKNYPIMNIHERTLSVLACRYVSEVVIGAPYAVEKDLLDHFKVQHRSTLFIHCMKKKRHVPDTTQKETLSVNRA
;
A
#
# COMPACT_ATOMS: atom_id res chain seq x y z
N MET A 1 15.42 -6.44 12.98
CA MET A 1 16.85 -6.04 12.99
C MET A 1 17.15 -5.12 14.17
N GLY A 2 16.15 -4.44 14.74
CA GLY A 2 16.23 -3.77 16.04
C GLY A 2 14.82 -3.69 16.64
N ASP A 3 14.65 -2.85 17.66
CA ASP A 3 13.41 -2.70 18.43
C ASP A 3 12.63 -1.40 18.11
N TYR A 4 13.24 -0.48 17.35
CA TYR A 4 12.66 0.82 16.98
C TYR A 4 13.07 1.19 15.55
N LEU A 5 12.14 1.71 14.74
CA LEU A 5 12.38 2.08 13.35
C LEU A 5 12.11 3.57 13.09
N VAL A 6 13.17 4.29 12.75
CA VAL A 6 13.14 5.66 12.26
C VAL A 6 13.25 5.68 10.73
N VAL A 7 12.35 6.39 10.05
CA VAL A 7 12.39 6.51 8.58
C VAL A 7 12.59 7.97 8.17
N GLY A 8 13.74 8.25 7.54
CA GLY A 8 14.00 9.54 6.90
C GLY A 8 13.28 9.68 5.57
N VAL A 9 12.60 10.80 5.35
CA VAL A 9 11.88 11.10 4.11
C VAL A 9 12.33 12.46 3.58
N HIS A 10 12.82 12.50 2.33
CA HIS A 10 13.34 13.72 1.71
C HIS A 10 12.24 14.74 1.38
N THR A 11 12.61 16.01 1.25
CA THR A 11 11.70 17.05 0.72
C THR A 11 11.49 16.91 -0.79
N ASP A 12 10.50 17.61 -1.32
CA ASP A 12 10.26 17.64 -2.78
C ASP A 12 11.42 18.31 -3.53
N GLU A 13 11.99 19.39 -2.96
CA GLU A 13 13.14 20.10 -3.53
C GLU A 13 14.39 19.22 -3.57
N GLU A 14 14.62 18.44 -2.52
CA GLU A 14 15.81 17.57 -2.44
C GLU A 14 15.74 16.42 -3.45
N ILE A 15 14.55 15.86 -3.66
CA ILE A 15 14.31 14.85 -4.69
C ILE A 15 14.56 15.41 -6.10
N ALA A 16 14.05 16.62 -6.36
CA ALA A 16 14.14 17.26 -7.68
C ALA A 16 15.58 17.56 -8.13
N LYS A 17 16.53 17.65 -7.20
CA LYS A 17 17.97 17.80 -7.53
C LYS A 17 18.59 16.54 -8.12
N HIS A 18 18.08 15.37 -7.76
CA HIS A 18 18.71 14.08 -8.09
C HIS A 18 17.94 13.29 -9.15
N LYS A 19 16.62 13.50 -9.25
CA LYS A 19 15.74 12.86 -10.22
C LYS A 19 14.56 13.76 -10.58
N GLY A 20 13.67 13.29 -11.44
CA GLY A 20 12.41 13.98 -11.73
C GLY A 20 11.60 14.26 -10.45
N PRO A 21 10.76 15.32 -10.44
CA PRO A 21 9.99 15.69 -9.27
C PRO A 21 9.07 14.53 -8.84
N PRO A 22 8.85 14.33 -7.53
CA PRO A 22 7.97 13.28 -7.04
C PRO A 22 6.51 13.55 -7.46
N VAL A 23 5.74 12.47 -7.66
CA VAL A 23 4.31 12.57 -8.00
C VAL A 23 3.48 13.02 -6.79
N PHE A 24 3.84 12.57 -5.59
CA PHE A 24 3.20 12.95 -4.34
C PHE A 24 4.04 14.01 -3.63
N THR A 25 3.37 14.99 -3.04
CA THR A 25 3.99 16.01 -2.19
C THR A 25 4.67 15.37 -0.98
N GLN A 26 5.62 16.08 -0.39
CA GLN A 26 6.30 15.60 0.81
C GLN A 26 5.34 15.29 1.97
N GLU A 27 4.29 16.10 2.17
CA GLU A 27 3.30 15.90 3.22
C GLU A 27 2.51 14.59 3.03
N GLU A 28 2.12 14.30 1.78
CA GLU A 28 1.45 13.04 1.45
C GLU A 28 2.38 11.84 1.69
N ARG A 29 3.68 11.98 1.37
CA ARG A 29 4.69 10.94 1.61
C ARG A 29 4.94 10.74 3.10
N TYR A 30 5.10 11.81 3.88
CA TYR A 30 5.26 11.76 5.33
C TYR A 30 4.10 11.02 5.99
N LYS A 31 2.87 11.40 5.64
CA LYS A 31 1.67 10.79 6.20
C LYS A 31 1.52 9.33 5.80
N MET A 32 1.85 8.97 4.56
CA MET A 32 1.84 7.56 4.11
C MET A 32 2.83 6.71 4.92
N ILE A 33 4.07 7.18 5.10
CA ILE A 33 5.09 6.43 5.85
C ILE A 33 4.71 6.30 7.33
N ARG A 34 4.16 7.37 7.95
CA ARG A 34 3.62 7.29 9.32
C ARG A 34 2.51 6.24 9.45
N ALA A 35 1.74 5.95 8.41
CA ALA A 35 0.65 4.97 8.47
C ALA A 35 1.12 3.51 8.46
N ILE A 36 2.38 3.24 8.11
CA ILE A 36 2.94 1.88 8.10
C ILE A 36 3.20 1.44 9.53
N LYS A 37 2.76 0.22 9.88
CA LYS A 37 2.73 -0.27 11.26
C LYS A 37 4.08 -0.56 11.91
N TRP A 38 5.12 -0.76 11.10
CA TRP A 38 6.48 -1.00 11.58
C TRP A 38 7.27 0.28 11.83
N VAL A 39 6.78 1.43 11.35
CA VAL A 39 7.47 2.71 11.48
C VAL A 39 7.10 3.33 12.82
N ASP A 40 8.07 3.62 13.67
CA ASP A 40 7.80 4.26 14.96
C ASP A 40 7.88 5.78 14.85
N GLU A 41 8.89 6.28 14.14
CA GLU A 41 9.14 7.70 13.93
C GLU A 41 9.50 7.99 12.47
N ILE A 42 9.12 9.18 11.99
CA ILE A 42 9.63 9.69 10.71
C ILE A 42 10.45 10.95 10.94
N VAL A 43 11.49 11.09 10.12
CA VAL A 43 12.30 12.30 10.03
C VAL A 43 11.99 12.99 8.72
N GLU A 44 11.30 14.12 8.81
CA GLU A 44 10.94 14.95 7.67
C GLU A 44 12.16 15.76 7.19
N GLY A 45 12.28 15.94 5.87
CA GLY A 45 13.41 16.64 5.27
C GLY A 45 14.77 15.96 5.47
N ALA A 46 14.80 14.63 5.50
CA ALA A 46 16.05 13.88 5.62
C ALA A 46 16.97 14.12 4.40
N PRO A 47 18.30 14.18 4.59
CA PRO A 47 19.25 14.34 3.50
C PRO A 47 19.16 13.19 2.49
N TYR A 48 19.52 13.44 1.23
CA TYR A 48 19.42 12.43 0.17
C TYR A 48 20.30 11.20 0.40
N VAL A 49 21.51 11.41 0.95
CA VAL A 49 22.45 10.35 1.29
C VAL A 49 22.50 10.17 2.80
N THR A 50 22.44 8.92 3.25
CA THR A 50 22.60 8.60 4.67
C THR A 50 24.05 8.81 5.11
N THR A 51 24.25 9.61 6.16
CA THR A 51 25.57 9.89 6.74
C THR A 51 25.64 9.42 8.19
N LEU A 52 26.86 9.24 8.72
CA LEU A 52 27.06 8.93 10.14
C LEU A 52 26.48 10.02 11.05
N GLU A 53 26.64 11.29 10.67
CA GLU A 53 26.05 12.43 11.39
C GLU A 53 24.53 12.29 11.51
N THR A 54 23.85 11.87 10.44
CA THR A 54 22.40 11.65 10.47
C THR A 54 22.03 10.53 11.43
N LEU A 55 22.79 9.42 11.41
CA LEU A 55 22.54 8.29 12.31
C LEU A 55 22.77 8.69 13.77
N ASP A 56 23.85 9.41 14.06
CA ASP A 56 24.19 9.86 15.40
C ASP A 56 23.17 10.88 15.93
N LYS A 57 22.70 11.80 15.07
CA LYS A 57 21.68 12.80 15.41
C LYS A 57 20.38 12.18 15.92
N TYR A 58 19.96 11.05 15.35
CA TYR A 58 18.74 10.33 15.73
C TYR A 58 19.02 9.09 16.59
N ASN A 59 20.25 8.92 17.06
CA ASN A 59 20.68 7.79 17.89
C ASN A 59 20.34 6.41 17.26
N CYS A 60 20.54 6.29 15.95
CA CYS A 60 20.34 5.05 15.19
C CYS A 60 21.64 4.24 15.13
N ASP A 61 21.58 2.95 15.46
CA ASP A 61 22.75 2.07 15.44
C ASP A 61 23.30 1.88 14.01
N PHE A 62 22.42 1.67 13.03
CA PHE A 62 22.77 1.42 11.63
C PHE A 62 21.63 1.86 10.69
N CYS A 63 21.93 2.01 9.40
CA CYS A 63 20.92 2.14 8.35
C CYS A 63 20.65 0.81 7.65
N VAL A 64 19.45 0.69 7.08
CA VAL A 64 19.05 -0.46 6.25
C VAL A 64 18.63 0.04 4.88
N HIS A 65 19.22 -0.52 3.82
CA HIS A 65 18.88 -0.22 2.43
C HIS A 65 18.72 -1.51 1.63
N GLY A 66 18.13 -1.40 0.43
CA GLY A 66 18.04 -2.51 -0.51
C GLY A 66 19.41 -2.93 -1.04
N ASP A 67 19.45 -4.08 -1.70
CA ASP A 67 20.62 -4.64 -2.40
C ASP A 67 20.87 -4.01 -3.80
N ASP A 68 20.34 -2.80 -4.03
CA ASP A 68 20.51 -2.06 -5.28
C ASP A 68 21.95 -1.48 -5.41
N ILE A 69 22.47 -1.45 -6.64
CA ILE A 69 23.78 -0.83 -6.94
C ILE A 69 23.69 0.68 -6.71
N THR A 70 24.48 1.19 -5.76
CA THR A 70 24.45 2.59 -5.33
C THR A 70 25.83 3.21 -5.50
N LEU A 71 26.18 3.50 -6.77
CA LEU A 71 27.43 4.16 -7.13
C LEU A 71 27.17 5.63 -7.51
N THR A 72 28.06 6.51 -7.09
CA THR A 72 28.15 7.89 -7.59
C THR A 72 28.62 7.90 -9.04
N VAL A 73 28.56 9.07 -9.69
CA VAL A 73 29.07 9.26 -11.07
C VAL A 73 30.55 8.89 -11.22
N ASP A 74 31.31 8.97 -10.14
CA ASP A 74 32.73 8.61 -10.08
C ASP A 74 32.96 7.12 -9.79
N GLY A 75 31.89 6.31 -9.71
CA GLY A 75 31.96 4.88 -9.43
C GLY A 75 32.22 4.55 -7.95
N LYS A 76 32.07 5.52 -7.04
CA LYS A 76 32.25 5.32 -5.60
C LYS A 76 30.92 4.93 -4.95
N ASP A 77 30.94 4.02 -3.99
CA ASP A 77 29.74 3.65 -3.23
C ASP A 77 29.19 4.85 -2.44
N THR A 78 27.90 5.14 -2.61
CA THR A 78 27.21 6.26 -1.95
C THR A 78 27.20 6.12 -0.43
N TYR A 79 27.27 4.89 0.09
CA TYR A 79 27.25 4.57 1.51
C TYR A 79 28.60 4.08 2.05
N ASP A 80 29.68 4.31 1.30
CA ASP A 80 31.06 3.91 1.60
C ASP A 80 31.47 4.23 3.06
N GLU A 81 31.16 5.44 3.54
CA GLU A 81 31.46 5.84 4.91
C GLU A 81 30.70 5.01 5.95
N VAL A 82 29.40 4.81 5.74
CA VAL A 82 28.53 4.08 6.68
C VAL A 82 28.86 2.58 6.68
N LYS A 83 29.23 2.03 5.52
CA LYS A 83 29.70 0.64 5.37
C LYS A 83 31.02 0.40 6.10
N ARG A 84 32.00 1.32 5.99
CA ARG A 84 33.29 1.20 6.71
C ARG A 84 33.15 1.16 8.22
N MET A 85 32.14 1.82 8.76
CA MET A 85 31.87 1.84 10.20
C MET A 85 31.01 0.67 10.68
N ASP A 86 30.71 -0.31 9.82
CA ASP A 86 29.81 -1.43 10.10
C ASP A 86 28.39 -1.00 10.56
N ARG A 87 27.92 0.15 10.05
CA ARG A 87 26.60 0.72 10.35
C ARG A 87 25.65 0.66 9.15
N TYR A 88 25.91 -0.24 8.20
CA TYR A 88 25.07 -0.50 7.03
C TYR A 88 24.59 -1.95 7.05
N ARG A 89 23.29 -2.17 6.81
CA ARG A 89 22.69 -3.49 6.67
C ARG A 89 21.85 -3.54 5.40
N GLU A 90 21.75 -4.72 4.81
CA GLU A 90 20.99 -4.93 3.57
C GLU A 90 19.70 -5.70 3.83
N CYS A 91 18.63 -5.31 3.14
CA CYS A 91 17.41 -6.09 3.03
C CYS A 91 17.17 -6.51 1.57
N LYS A 92 16.60 -7.70 1.39
CA LYS A 92 16.32 -8.23 0.05
C LYS A 92 15.21 -7.43 -0.61
N ARG A 93 15.36 -7.13 -1.90
CA ARG A 93 14.29 -6.57 -2.72
C ARG A 93 13.01 -7.42 -2.69
N THR A 94 11.87 -6.77 -2.53
CA THR A 94 10.56 -7.43 -2.54
C THR A 94 10.23 -7.95 -3.94
N GLN A 95 10.06 -9.26 -4.06
CA GLN A 95 9.59 -9.92 -5.28
C GLN A 95 8.13 -9.59 -5.56
N GLY A 96 7.79 -9.31 -6.82
CA GLY A 96 6.41 -9.14 -7.27
C GLY A 96 5.97 -7.70 -7.50
N VAL A 97 6.78 -6.68 -7.16
CA VAL A 97 6.35 -5.28 -7.30
C VAL A 97 7.52 -4.32 -7.51
N SER A 98 7.33 -3.33 -8.39
CA SER A 98 8.19 -2.15 -8.51
C SER A 98 7.39 -0.95 -9.01
N THR A 99 7.86 0.27 -8.77
CA THR A 99 7.19 1.48 -9.26
C THR A 99 7.10 1.50 -10.79
N THR A 100 8.14 1.04 -11.49
CA THR A 100 8.16 0.95 -12.95
C THR A 100 7.13 -0.03 -13.47
N ASP A 101 6.98 -1.20 -12.82
CA ASP A 101 5.93 -2.16 -13.17
C ASP A 101 4.53 -1.57 -12.95
N LEU A 102 4.28 -0.92 -11.81
CA LEU A 102 2.99 -0.27 -11.55
C LEU A 102 2.65 0.83 -12.56
N VAL A 103 3.63 1.66 -12.94
CA VAL A 103 3.47 2.64 -14.03
C VAL A 103 3.17 1.94 -15.35
N GLY A 104 3.86 0.85 -15.66
CA GLY A 104 3.58 0.01 -16.83
C GLY A 104 2.13 -0.48 -16.85
N ARG A 105 1.62 -1.00 -15.74
CA ARG A 105 0.21 -1.44 -15.61
C ARG A 105 -0.78 -0.30 -15.85
N MET A 106 -0.46 0.92 -15.38
CA MET A 106 -1.30 2.10 -15.58
C MET A 106 -1.32 2.56 -17.05
N LEU A 107 -0.16 2.55 -17.71
CA LEU A 107 -0.02 3.06 -19.08
C LEU A 107 -0.45 2.06 -20.15
N LEU A 108 -0.11 0.80 -19.98
CA LEU A 108 -0.38 -0.26 -20.96
C LEU A 108 -1.82 -0.79 -20.87
N LEU A 109 -2.56 -0.41 -19.83
CA LEU A 109 -3.95 -0.80 -19.60
C LEU A 109 -4.19 -2.33 -19.72
N THR A 110 -3.19 -3.13 -19.33
CA THR A 110 -3.25 -4.59 -19.41
C THR A 110 -3.93 -5.20 -18.19
N LYS A 111 -4.51 -6.39 -18.36
CA LYS A 111 -4.98 -7.25 -17.26
C LYS A 111 -4.12 -8.51 -17.06
N ALA A 112 -2.96 -8.58 -17.72
CA ALA A 112 -2.11 -9.77 -17.73
C ALA A 112 -1.70 -10.20 -16.30
N HIS A 113 -1.55 -9.25 -15.39
CA HIS A 113 -1.22 -9.49 -13.98
C HIS A 113 -2.38 -10.02 -13.12
N HIS A 114 -3.62 -10.05 -13.63
CA HIS A 114 -4.78 -10.64 -12.93
C HIS A 114 -4.81 -12.16 -13.02
N SER A 115 -4.12 -12.74 -13.99
CA SER A 115 -4.20 -14.16 -14.32
C SER A 115 -2.82 -14.79 -14.21
N ASN A 116 -2.66 -15.79 -13.34
CA ASN A 116 -1.48 -16.68 -13.36
C ASN A 116 -1.41 -17.54 -14.66
N ILE A 117 -2.40 -17.38 -15.55
CA ILE A 117 -2.61 -18.15 -16.76
C ILE A 117 -2.88 -17.16 -17.90
N VAL A 118 -1.84 -16.74 -18.63
CA VAL A 118 -1.98 -16.21 -20.00
C VAL A 118 -0.82 -16.77 -20.83
N SER A 119 -1.13 -17.08 -22.09
CA SER A 119 -0.21 -17.64 -23.09
C SER A 119 1.14 -16.92 -23.16
N ILE A 120 2.18 -17.69 -23.47
CA ILE A 120 3.57 -17.26 -23.64
C ILE A 120 3.71 -15.98 -24.51
N THR A 121 2.78 -15.74 -25.43
CA THR A 121 2.80 -14.62 -26.37
C THR A 121 2.51 -13.25 -25.75
N ASP A 122 1.51 -13.13 -24.87
CA ASP A 122 1.10 -11.83 -24.31
C ASP A 122 2.06 -11.36 -23.21
N ASN A 123 2.64 -12.33 -22.49
CA ASN A 123 3.63 -12.08 -21.45
C ASN A 123 4.94 -11.55 -22.04
N ALA A 124 5.35 -12.04 -23.22
CA ALA A 124 6.54 -11.56 -23.92
C ALA A 124 6.42 -10.08 -24.34
N ALA A 125 5.28 -9.67 -24.92
CA ALA A 125 5.07 -8.28 -25.31
C ALA A 125 5.04 -7.34 -24.08
N TYR A 126 4.41 -7.76 -22.99
CA TYR A 126 4.32 -6.97 -21.75
C TYR A 126 5.68 -6.83 -21.04
N GLN A 127 6.49 -7.91 -21.01
CA GLN A 127 7.87 -7.86 -20.52
C GLN A 127 8.76 -6.93 -21.35
N VAL A 128 8.64 -6.97 -22.69
CA VAL A 128 9.41 -6.09 -23.59
C VAL A 128 9.07 -4.61 -23.35
N HIS A 129 7.80 -4.28 -23.09
CA HIS A 129 7.38 -2.88 -22.88
C HIS A 129 7.76 -2.34 -21.49
N THR A 130 7.56 -3.11 -20.42
CA THR A 130 7.88 -2.68 -19.03
C THR A 130 9.37 -2.45 -18.83
N ASP A 131 10.19 -3.29 -19.46
CA ASP A 131 11.64 -3.12 -19.48
C ASP A 131 12.07 -1.76 -20.05
N ASN A 132 11.34 -1.20 -21.01
CA ASN A 132 11.71 0.07 -21.64
C ASN A 132 11.43 1.31 -20.77
N PHE A 133 10.55 1.23 -19.76
CA PHE A 133 10.18 2.40 -18.95
C PHE A 133 11.25 2.83 -17.93
N GLY A 134 12.24 1.97 -17.62
CA GLY A 134 13.30 2.24 -16.66
C GLY A 134 14.70 2.42 -17.25
N LYS A 135 14.86 2.46 -18.57
CA LYS A 135 16.17 2.31 -19.25
C LYS A 135 16.55 3.53 -20.10
N GLY A 136 17.83 3.92 -20.05
CA GLY A 136 18.49 4.65 -21.15
C GLY A 136 18.85 3.68 -22.30
N PRO A 137 19.20 4.16 -23.50
CA PRO A 137 19.29 3.35 -24.73
C PRO A 137 20.30 2.17 -24.72
N LYS A 138 21.08 1.97 -23.64
CA LYS A 138 22.07 0.88 -23.51
C LYS A 138 22.03 0.13 -22.17
N GLY A 139 21.10 0.42 -21.26
CA GLY A 139 21.10 -0.18 -19.91
C GLY A 139 20.13 -1.36 -19.81
N HIS A 140 20.62 -2.58 -19.60
CA HIS A 140 19.75 -3.73 -19.30
C HIS A 140 19.71 -3.94 -17.77
N SER A 141 18.61 -3.55 -17.11
CA SER A 141 18.37 -3.93 -15.71
C SER A 141 17.62 -5.26 -15.67
N PRO A 142 18.12 -6.31 -14.98
CA PRO A 142 17.38 -7.55 -14.78
C PRO A 142 16.18 -7.40 -13.82
N TRP A 143 15.95 -6.20 -13.26
CA TRP A 143 15.00 -5.94 -12.17
C TRP A 143 13.74 -5.16 -12.57
N THR A 144 13.59 -4.81 -13.86
CA THR A 144 12.43 -4.07 -14.40
C THR A 144 11.32 -4.96 -14.97
N GLY A 145 11.52 -6.27 -14.96
CA GLY A 145 10.55 -7.23 -15.48
C GLY A 145 9.23 -7.18 -14.72
N VAL A 146 8.16 -7.42 -15.47
CA VAL A 146 6.81 -7.68 -14.94
C VAL A 146 6.89 -8.76 -13.89
N SER A 147 6.68 -8.39 -12.64
CA SER A 147 6.90 -9.31 -11.56
C SER A 147 5.60 -10.06 -11.24
N GLN A 148 5.63 -11.38 -11.40
CA GLN A 148 4.53 -12.25 -10.97
C GLN A 148 4.58 -12.34 -9.45
N PHE A 149 3.71 -11.58 -8.76
CA PHE A 149 3.64 -11.59 -7.31
C PHE A 149 3.23 -12.99 -6.79
N LEU A 150 4.20 -13.74 -6.27
CA LEU A 150 3.96 -15.05 -5.67
C LEU A 150 3.58 -14.90 -4.20
N GLN A 151 2.30 -15.08 -3.90
CA GLN A 151 1.82 -15.05 -2.52
C GLN A 151 2.14 -16.36 -1.80
N THR A 152 2.55 -16.24 -0.55
CA THR A 152 2.77 -17.39 0.35
C THR A 152 2.09 -17.12 1.69
N SER A 153 1.73 -18.19 2.42
CA SER A 153 1.25 -18.07 3.80
C SER A 153 2.25 -17.32 4.68
N GLN A 154 3.56 -17.55 4.49
CA GLN A 154 4.62 -16.86 5.22
C GLN A 154 4.57 -15.34 5.02
N LYS A 155 4.35 -14.86 3.79
CA LYS A 155 4.21 -13.41 3.53
C LYS A 155 2.99 -12.82 4.24
N ILE A 156 1.87 -13.55 4.25
CA ILE A 156 0.67 -13.11 4.99
C ILE A 156 0.97 -13.02 6.48
N ILE A 157 1.58 -14.05 7.06
CA ILE A 157 1.92 -14.09 8.50
C ILE A 157 2.86 -12.94 8.87
N GLN A 158 3.86 -12.63 8.04
CA GLN A 158 4.77 -11.50 8.24
C GLN A 158 4.05 -10.14 8.27
N PHE A 159 2.95 -10.01 7.52
CA PHE A 159 2.16 -8.78 7.40
C PHE A 159 0.93 -8.75 8.30
N ALA A 160 0.43 -9.88 8.79
CA ALA A 160 -0.72 -9.93 9.68
C ALA A 160 -0.32 -9.46 11.09
N SER A 161 -1.29 -8.95 11.86
CA SER A 161 -1.10 -8.72 13.29
C SER A 161 -1.17 -10.03 14.10
N GLY A 162 -1.93 -11.01 13.58
CA GLY A 162 -2.19 -12.30 14.22
C GLY A 162 -3.06 -12.21 15.48
N LYS A 163 -3.71 -11.06 15.74
CA LYS A 163 -4.49 -10.83 16.94
C LYS A 163 -5.98 -11.01 16.66
N GLU A 164 -6.64 -11.86 17.44
CA GLU A 164 -8.10 -11.98 17.44
C GLU A 164 -8.76 -10.84 18.23
N PRO A 165 -10.03 -10.49 17.95
CA PRO A 165 -10.77 -9.51 18.74
C PRO A 165 -10.87 -9.91 20.20
N GLN A 166 -10.51 -8.99 21.10
CA GLN A 166 -10.55 -9.21 22.55
C GLN A 166 -11.86 -8.67 23.15
N PRO A 167 -12.27 -9.14 24.35
CA PRO A 167 -13.36 -8.54 25.09
C PRO A 167 -13.15 -7.02 25.25
N GLY A 168 -14.19 -6.24 24.91
CA GLY A 168 -14.16 -4.78 24.92
C GLY A 168 -13.67 -4.13 23.62
N ASP A 169 -13.23 -4.90 22.62
CA ASP A 169 -12.95 -4.38 21.29
C ASP A 169 -14.25 -4.04 20.56
N THR A 170 -14.26 -2.91 19.87
CA THR A 170 -15.33 -2.56 18.92
C THR A 170 -14.93 -3.04 17.54
N ILE A 171 -15.57 -4.11 17.07
CA ILE A 171 -15.33 -4.65 15.73
C ILE A 171 -15.99 -3.75 14.69
N ILE A 172 -15.18 -3.23 13.76
CA ILE A 172 -15.63 -2.34 12.68
C ILE A 172 -15.27 -2.98 11.34
N TYR A 173 -16.26 -3.14 10.47
CA TYR A 173 -16.06 -3.70 9.14
C TYR A 173 -16.17 -2.62 8.07
N VAL A 174 -15.18 -2.57 7.18
CA VAL A 174 -15.17 -1.72 5.98
C VAL A 174 -14.83 -2.57 4.76
N ALA A 175 -15.36 -2.23 3.58
CA ALA A 175 -15.12 -3.02 2.38
C ALA A 175 -14.89 -2.14 1.14
N GLY A 176 -14.14 -2.68 0.17
CA GLY A 176 -13.89 -1.99 -1.09
C GLY A 176 -12.81 -2.63 -1.94
N ALA A 177 -12.37 -1.87 -2.95
CA ALA A 177 -11.24 -2.28 -3.78
C ALA A 177 -9.91 -2.16 -3.01
N PHE A 178 -9.64 -1.02 -2.36
CA PHE A 178 -8.32 -0.69 -1.80
C PHE A 178 -7.17 -0.90 -2.79
N ASP A 179 -7.45 -0.62 -4.06
CA ASP A 179 -6.49 -0.71 -5.16
C ASP A 179 -5.54 0.49 -5.14
N LEU A 180 -4.25 0.26 -5.43
CA LEU A 180 -3.16 1.23 -5.24
C LEU A 180 -3.29 1.96 -3.90
N PHE A 181 -3.17 1.21 -2.79
CA PHE A 181 -3.42 1.72 -1.44
C PHE A 181 -2.70 3.07 -1.20
N HIS A 182 -3.47 4.15 -1.15
CA HIS A 182 -2.99 5.52 -1.15
C HIS A 182 -3.49 6.31 0.06
N ILE A 183 -3.05 7.57 0.19
CA ILE A 183 -3.31 8.39 1.38
C ILE A 183 -4.80 8.60 1.68
N GLY A 184 -5.65 8.67 0.67
CA GLY A 184 -7.10 8.72 0.89
C GLY A 184 -7.66 7.49 1.65
N HIS A 185 -7.09 6.29 1.47
CA HIS A 185 -7.49 5.12 2.26
C HIS A 185 -6.95 5.20 3.68
N VAL A 186 -5.74 5.72 3.86
CA VAL A 186 -5.14 5.96 5.19
C VAL A 186 -6.03 6.91 6.00
N ASP A 187 -6.42 8.05 5.42
CA ASP A 187 -7.26 9.06 6.07
C ASP A 187 -8.64 8.51 6.46
N PHE A 188 -9.20 7.72 5.55
CA PHE A 188 -10.44 7.00 5.80
C PHE A 188 -10.31 6.03 6.98
N LEU A 189 -9.30 5.15 6.95
CA LEU A 189 -9.08 4.14 8.00
C LEU A 189 -8.70 4.78 9.34
N GLU A 190 -7.95 5.87 9.35
CA GLU A 190 -7.65 6.66 10.55
C GLU A 190 -8.95 7.21 11.16
N THR A 191 -9.83 7.76 10.32
CA THR A 191 -11.12 8.28 10.77
C THR A 191 -12.02 7.17 11.33
N VAL A 192 -12.00 5.99 10.71
CA VAL A 192 -12.72 4.80 11.19
C VAL A 192 -12.15 4.32 12.52
N HIS A 193 -10.83 4.25 12.65
CA HIS A 193 -10.15 3.84 13.87
C HIS A 193 -10.51 4.77 15.04
N LYS A 194 -10.69 6.08 14.79
CA LYS A 194 -11.10 7.06 15.80
C LYS A 194 -12.57 6.94 16.25
N GLN A 195 -13.39 6.11 15.61
CA GLN A 195 -14.81 5.91 16.00
C GLN A 195 -14.98 5.09 17.29
N ALA A 196 -13.93 4.43 17.77
CA ALA A 196 -13.98 3.63 18.98
C ALA A 196 -12.71 3.82 19.82
N VAL A 197 -12.84 3.58 21.13
CA VAL A 197 -11.70 3.63 22.06
C VAL A 197 -10.74 2.46 21.82
N LYS A 198 -11.29 1.28 21.51
CA LYS A 198 -10.54 0.05 21.26
C LYS A 198 -11.00 -0.57 19.93
N PRO A 199 -10.67 0.02 18.78
CA PRO A 199 -11.16 -0.42 17.47
C PRO A 199 -10.46 -1.72 17.04
N TYR A 200 -11.25 -2.64 16.48
CA TYR A 200 -10.76 -3.80 15.75
C TYR A 200 -11.26 -3.68 14.31
N VAL A 201 -10.42 -3.20 13.40
CA VAL A 201 -10.82 -2.84 12.03
C VAL A 201 -10.57 -4.01 11.08
N ILE A 202 -11.65 -4.53 10.50
CA ILE A 202 -11.63 -5.59 9.49
C ILE A 202 -11.87 -4.95 8.12
N VAL A 203 -10.94 -5.17 7.19
CA VAL A 203 -11.04 -4.66 5.82
C VAL A 203 -11.38 -5.78 4.84
N GLY A 204 -12.57 -5.74 4.27
CA GLY A 204 -12.99 -6.62 3.20
C GLY A 204 -12.48 -6.19 1.83
N LEU A 205 -11.71 -7.05 1.19
CA LEU A 205 -11.19 -6.84 -0.17
C LEU A 205 -12.02 -7.60 -1.18
N HIS A 206 -12.69 -6.87 -2.08
CA HIS A 206 -13.41 -7.50 -3.19
C HIS A 206 -12.46 -8.27 -4.11
N PHE A 207 -12.97 -9.33 -4.76
CA PHE A 207 -12.26 -10.06 -5.82
C PHE A 207 -11.92 -9.18 -7.01
N ASP A 208 -10.83 -9.50 -7.71
CA ASP A 208 -10.36 -8.72 -8.87
C ASP A 208 -11.42 -8.64 -9.97
N GLN A 209 -12.16 -9.73 -10.19
CA GLN A 209 -13.27 -9.79 -11.15
C GLN A 209 -14.40 -8.84 -10.76
N GLU A 210 -14.73 -8.75 -9.47
CA GLU A 210 -15.78 -7.84 -8.98
C GLU A 210 -15.32 -6.39 -9.07
N VAL A 211 -14.08 -6.10 -8.67
CA VAL A 211 -13.49 -4.75 -8.84
C VAL A 211 -13.48 -4.34 -10.31
N ASN A 212 -13.11 -5.24 -11.22
CA ASN A 212 -13.17 -4.98 -12.65
C ASN A 212 -14.60 -4.74 -13.13
N ARG A 213 -15.59 -5.48 -12.60
CA ARG A 213 -17.00 -5.34 -12.97
C ARG A 213 -17.51 -3.92 -12.70
N TYR A 214 -17.21 -3.33 -11.54
CA TYR A 214 -17.72 -2.00 -11.19
C TYR A 214 -16.77 -0.83 -11.50
N LYS A 215 -15.45 -1.04 -11.65
CA LYS A 215 -14.50 0.01 -12.08
C LYS A 215 -14.20 0.00 -13.59
N ALA A 216 -14.48 -1.11 -14.27
CA ALA A 216 -14.17 -1.36 -15.68
C ALA A 216 -12.67 -1.25 -16.04
N LYS A 217 -12.37 -1.18 -17.34
CA LYS A 217 -11.01 -1.02 -17.90
C LYS A 217 -10.06 -2.10 -17.38
N ASN A 218 -8.83 -1.74 -17.03
CA ASN A 218 -7.77 -2.60 -16.53
C ASN A 218 -7.73 -2.68 -14.99
N TYR A 219 -8.74 -2.17 -14.29
CA TYR A 219 -8.77 -2.23 -12.83
C TYR A 219 -9.07 -3.65 -12.32
N PRO A 220 -8.55 -4.05 -11.15
CA PRO A 220 -7.63 -3.29 -10.31
C PRO A 220 -6.20 -3.26 -10.86
N ILE A 221 -5.41 -2.23 -10.54
CA ILE A 221 -4.00 -2.19 -10.93
C ILE A 221 -3.18 -3.20 -10.13
N MET A 222 -3.54 -3.41 -8.87
CA MET A 222 -2.99 -4.43 -8.00
C MET A 222 -3.98 -5.58 -7.82
N ASN A 223 -3.54 -6.82 -7.99
CA ASN A 223 -4.37 -7.99 -7.76
C ASN A 223 -4.73 -8.13 -6.27
N ILE A 224 -5.64 -9.05 -5.95
CA ILE A 224 -6.12 -9.20 -4.57
C ILE A 224 -5.02 -9.52 -3.56
N HIS A 225 -4.00 -10.28 -3.96
CA HIS A 225 -2.91 -10.68 -3.08
C HIS A 225 -1.97 -9.51 -2.79
N GLU A 226 -1.66 -8.69 -3.79
CA GLU A 226 -0.90 -7.46 -3.64
C GLU A 226 -1.64 -6.48 -2.73
N ARG A 227 -2.95 -6.28 -2.98
CA ARG A 227 -3.81 -5.40 -2.16
C ARG A 227 -3.93 -5.88 -0.72
N THR A 228 -3.95 -7.19 -0.49
CA THR A 228 -3.95 -7.78 0.84
C THR A 228 -2.73 -7.33 1.64
N LEU A 229 -1.52 -7.45 1.07
CA LEU A 229 -0.31 -6.99 1.76
C LEU A 229 -0.28 -5.47 1.96
N SER A 230 -0.73 -4.70 0.97
CA SER A 230 -0.80 -3.23 1.08
C SER A 230 -1.68 -2.78 2.24
N VAL A 231 -2.84 -3.42 2.42
CA VAL A 231 -3.78 -3.08 3.48
C VAL A 231 -3.29 -3.57 4.85
N LEU A 232 -2.75 -4.80 4.94
CA LEU A 232 -2.20 -5.35 6.19
C LEU A 232 -0.99 -4.57 6.74
N ALA A 233 -0.28 -3.83 5.89
CA ALA A 233 0.82 -2.96 6.32
C ALA A 233 0.36 -1.71 7.09
N CYS A 234 -0.91 -1.32 6.97
CA CYS A 234 -1.45 -0.13 7.61
C CYS A 234 -1.70 -0.37 9.11
N ARG A 235 -1.23 0.54 9.97
CA ARG A 235 -1.36 0.43 11.43
C ARG A 235 -2.79 0.45 11.95
N TYR A 236 -3.72 1.00 11.17
CA TYR A 236 -5.14 1.09 11.54
C TYR A 236 -5.93 -0.17 11.23
N VAL A 237 -5.32 -1.16 10.57
CA VAL A 237 -5.98 -2.41 10.15
C VAL A 237 -5.61 -3.54 11.09
N SER A 238 -6.61 -4.27 11.57
CA SER A 238 -6.44 -5.42 12.44
C SER A 238 -6.44 -6.73 11.64
N GLU A 239 -7.36 -6.85 10.68
CA GLU A 239 -7.60 -8.06 9.88
C GLU A 239 -8.10 -7.72 8.46
N VAL A 240 -7.89 -8.64 7.52
CA VAL A 240 -8.36 -8.54 6.13
C VAL A 240 -9.19 -9.76 5.73
N VAL A 241 -10.37 -9.52 5.15
CA VAL A 241 -11.15 -10.55 4.46
C VAL A 241 -10.75 -10.58 3.00
N ILE A 242 -9.98 -11.60 2.62
CA ILE A 242 -9.53 -11.82 1.24
C ILE A 242 -10.68 -12.42 0.43
N GLY A 243 -11.24 -11.65 -0.50
CA GLY A 243 -12.34 -12.11 -1.35
C GLY A 243 -13.71 -11.83 -0.74
N ALA A 244 -13.87 -10.66 -0.11
CA ALA A 244 -15.13 -10.24 0.47
C ALA A 244 -16.21 -10.05 -0.63
N PRO A 245 -17.46 -10.44 -0.35
CA PRO A 245 -18.58 -10.16 -1.25
C PRO A 245 -18.84 -8.65 -1.34
N TYR A 246 -19.37 -8.21 -2.48
CA TYR A 246 -19.71 -6.80 -2.69
C TYR A 246 -20.85 -6.32 -1.78
N ALA A 247 -21.90 -7.15 -1.65
CA ALA A 247 -22.97 -6.91 -0.70
C ALA A 247 -22.54 -7.40 0.68
N VAL A 248 -22.70 -6.55 1.70
CA VAL A 248 -22.43 -6.97 3.07
C VAL A 248 -23.69 -7.59 3.64
N GLU A 249 -23.74 -8.91 3.60
CA GLU A 249 -24.85 -9.70 4.09
C GLU A 249 -24.76 -9.93 5.60
N LYS A 250 -25.90 -10.25 6.21
CA LYS A 250 -26.01 -10.48 7.65
C LYS A 250 -25.06 -11.59 8.11
N ASP A 251 -24.92 -12.65 7.32
CA ASP A 251 -24.07 -13.80 7.65
C ASP A 251 -22.60 -13.41 7.83
N LEU A 252 -22.10 -12.46 7.03
CA LEU A 252 -20.73 -11.95 7.18
C LEU A 252 -20.59 -11.16 8.49
N LEU A 253 -21.57 -10.32 8.80
CA LEU A 253 -21.56 -9.51 10.03
C LEU A 253 -21.66 -10.40 11.28
N ASP A 254 -22.52 -11.41 11.24
CA ASP A 254 -22.73 -12.36 12.32
C ASP A 254 -21.46 -13.22 12.53
N HIS A 255 -20.82 -13.66 11.44
CA HIS A 255 -19.56 -14.41 11.50
C HIS A 255 -18.45 -13.63 12.22
N PHE A 256 -18.28 -12.35 11.87
CA PHE A 256 -17.28 -11.48 12.50
C PHE A 256 -17.78 -10.78 13.78
N LYS A 257 -19.00 -11.08 14.24
CA LYS A 257 -19.61 -10.47 15.44
C LYS A 257 -19.63 -8.94 15.40
N VAL A 258 -19.86 -8.37 14.21
CA VAL A 258 -19.93 -6.93 14.02
C VAL A 258 -21.22 -6.41 14.66
N GLN A 259 -21.11 -5.57 15.69
CA GLN A 259 -22.29 -5.08 16.41
C GLN A 259 -23.15 -4.16 15.51
N HIS A 260 -24.43 -4.49 15.35
CA HIS A 260 -25.40 -3.75 14.51
C HIS A 260 -25.54 -2.25 14.84
N ARG A 261 -25.16 -1.81 16.05
CA ARG A 261 -25.24 -0.39 16.47
C ARG A 261 -24.02 0.45 16.10
N SER A 262 -22.92 -0.17 15.68
CA SER A 262 -21.64 0.50 15.38
C SER A 262 -21.18 0.25 13.94
N THR A 263 -22.03 -0.37 13.11
CA THR A 263 -21.70 -0.73 11.74
C THR A 263 -21.69 0.50 10.84
N LEU A 264 -20.55 1.17 10.76
CA LEU A 264 -20.33 2.26 9.82
C LEU A 264 -20.03 1.68 8.43
N PHE A 265 -21.09 1.39 7.67
CA PHE A 265 -20.97 1.02 6.26
C PHE A 265 -20.54 2.21 5.41
N ILE A 266 -19.24 2.42 5.28
CA ILE A 266 -18.71 3.35 4.30
C ILE A 266 -18.15 2.54 3.14
N HIS A 267 -18.96 2.42 2.09
CA HIS A 267 -18.44 1.98 0.80
C HIS A 267 -17.47 3.06 0.33
N CYS A 268 -16.18 2.74 0.29
CA CYS A 268 -15.15 3.63 -0.23
C CYS A 268 -15.29 3.68 -1.76
N MET A 269 -16.38 4.28 -2.29
CA MET A 269 -16.57 4.79 -3.67
C MET A 269 -17.95 5.47 -3.80
N LYS A 270 -18.07 6.72 -3.37
CA LYS A 270 -18.97 7.69 -4.04
C LYS A 270 -18.25 9.03 -4.17
N LYS A 271 -17.62 9.26 -5.33
CA LYS A 271 -17.49 10.62 -5.87
C LYS A 271 -18.93 11.08 -6.11
N LYS A 272 -19.40 12.13 -5.42
CA LYS A 272 -20.70 12.75 -5.70
C LYS A 272 -20.76 13.08 -7.20
N ARG A 273 -21.50 12.31 -7.98
CA ARG A 273 -22.03 12.82 -9.25
C ARG A 273 -23.15 13.77 -8.84
N HIS A 274 -22.96 15.05 -9.16
CA HIS A 274 -24.02 16.04 -9.08
C HIS A 274 -25.10 15.62 -10.08
N VAL A 275 -26.16 14.99 -9.58
CA VAL A 275 -27.38 14.75 -10.35
C VAL A 275 -28.34 15.87 -9.90
N PRO A 276 -28.91 16.65 -10.82
CA PRO A 276 -29.86 17.69 -10.45
C PRO A 276 -31.05 17.09 -9.73
N ASP A 277 -31.45 17.74 -8.66
CA ASP A 277 -32.56 17.38 -7.79
C ASP A 277 -33.89 17.50 -8.55
N THR A 278 -34.49 16.36 -8.91
CA THR A 278 -35.93 16.29 -9.14
C THR A 278 -36.51 14.98 -8.60
N THR A 279 -37.41 15.16 -7.62
CA THR A 279 -38.50 14.26 -7.24
C THR A 279 -38.15 12.89 -6.64
N GLN A 280 -38.21 12.78 -5.31
CA GLN A 280 -39.27 12.04 -4.62
C GLN A 280 -39.21 12.28 -3.09
N LYS A 281 -40.25 12.95 -2.58
CA LYS A 281 -40.69 12.89 -1.18
C LYS A 281 -41.30 11.51 -0.90
N GLU A 282 -41.40 11.19 0.40
CA GLU A 282 -42.17 10.10 1.06
C GLU A 282 -41.29 9.01 1.68
N THR A 283 -41.40 8.56 2.93
CA THR A 283 -42.17 8.95 4.13
C THR A 283 -41.46 8.26 5.32
N LEU A 284 -41.11 9.01 6.37
CA LEU A 284 -40.68 8.46 7.66
C LEU A 284 -41.92 8.18 8.51
N SER A 285 -42.27 6.91 8.73
CA SER A 285 -43.19 6.51 9.80
C SER A 285 -42.37 5.99 10.99
N VAL A 286 -42.39 6.78 12.05
CA VAL A 286 -41.93 6.40 13.39
C VAL A 286 -43.07 5.63 14.03
N ASN A 287 -42.88 4.34 14.31
CA ASN A 287 -43.74 3.62 15.26
C ASN A 287 -42.97 3.39 16.55
N ARG A 288 -43.35 4.16 17.57
CA ARG A 288 -43.21 3.80 18.97
C ARG A 288 -44.28 2.76 19.31
N ALA A 289 -43.86 1.68 19.96
CA ALA A 289 -44.62 0.99 20.99
C ALA A 289 -43.62 0.64 22.10
#